data_AF-A0A8X6FRC8-F1
#
_entry.id   AF-A0A8X6FRC8-F1
#
_cell.length_a   1.000
_cell.length_b   1.000
_cell.length_c   1.000
_cell.angle_alpha   90.00
_cell.angle_beta   90.00
_cell.angle_gamma   90.00
#
_symmetry.space_group_name_H-M   'P 1'
#
loop_
_entity.id
_entity.type
_entity.pdbx_description
1 polymer ?
#
loop_
_entity_poly.entity_id
_entity_poly.type
_entity_poly.pdbx_seq_one_letter_code
_entity_poly.pdbx_strand_id
1 'polypeptide(L)'
;MVHFKLYTEKAKDGAYGAKCDCKLNTDMKLLLCVFIVFSLCFVLIFAKSECEIRHKKALKEKEKWIPMCAESGDFEDMQCLEENAGCFCVKPDGTPITKPNSTLKTCKCLIHRENVASRS
;
A
#
# COMPACT_ATOMS: atom_id res chain seq x y z
N MET A 1 -32.81 -6.09 7.76
CA MET A 1 -34.29 -6.14 7.76
C MET A 1 -34.79 -5.67 9.12
N VAL A 2 -35.63 -4.63 9.20
CA VAL A 2 -36.18 -4.13 10.48
C VAL A 2 -37.37 -5.00 10.85
N HIS A 3 -37.31 -5.67 12.00
CA HIS A 3 -38.38 -6.56 12.43
C HIS A 3 -39.14 -5.91 13.59
N PHE A 4 -40.40 -5.56 13.34
CA PHE A 4 -41.29 -5.04 14.36
C PHE A 4 -41.96 -6.21 15.06
N LYS A 5 -41.90 -6.24 16.39
CA LYS A 5 -42.73 -7.13 17.21
C LYS A 5 -43.72 -6.27 17.99
N LEU A 6 -44.99 -6.41 17.66
CA LEU A 6 -46.10 -5.81 18.39
C LEU A 6 -46.45 -6.73 19.55
N TYR A 7 -46.53 -6.17 20.75
CA TYR A 7 -47.08 -6.85 21.90
C TYR A 7 -48.02 -5.89 22.63
N THR A 8 -49.10 -6.45 23.15
CA THR A 8 -50.14 -5.72 23.88
C THR A 8 -49.86 -5.84 25.36
N GLU A 9 -49.75 -4.71 26.06
CA GLU A 9 -49.54 -4.68 27.50
C GLU A 9 -50.78 -4.08 28.16
N LYS A 10 -51.32 -4.74 29.19
CA LYS A 10 -52.45 -4.21 29.96
C LYS A 10 -51.94 -3.14 30.92
N ALA A 11 -52.36 -1.89 30.71
CA ALA A 11 -52.10 -0.81 31.65
C ALA A 11 -53.01 -0.96 32.89
N LYS A 12 -52.53 -0.49 34.06
CA LYS A 12 -53.19 -0.71 35.37
C LYS A 12 -54.56 -0.02 35.50
N ASP A 13 -54.91 0.85 34.56
CA ASP A 13 -56.20 1.52 34.39
C ASP A 13 -57.19 0.74 33.50
N GLY A 14 -56.83 -0.45 33.03
CA GLY A 14 -57.70 -1.32 32.24
C GLY A 14 -57.69 -1.00 30.73
N ALA A 15 -56.86 -0.06 30.27
CA ALA A 15 -56.68 0.22 28.85
C ALA A 15 -55.67 -0.75 28.21
N TYR A 16 -55.95 -1.18 26.98
CA TYR A 16 -55.04 -1.99 26.16
C TYR A 16 -54.17 -1.05 25.31
N GLY A 17 -52.87 -0.96 25.63
CA GLY A 17 -51.89 -0.22 24.83
C GLY A 17 -51.02 -1.17 24.00
N ALA A 18 -50.73 -0.79 22.76
CA ALA A 18 -49.73 -1.47 21.94
C ALA A 18 -48.38 -0.75 22.08
N LYS A 19 -47.33 -1.49 22.46
CA LYS A 19 -45.96 -0.96 22.57
C LYS A 19 -45.12 -1.51 21.41
N CYS A 20 -44.37 -0.63 20.75
CA CYS A 20 -43.49 -0.97 19.63
C CYS A 20 -42.06 -0.67 20.02
N ASP A 21 -41.22 -1.70 20.19
CA ASP A 21 -39.79 -1.52 20.29
C ASP A 21 -39.13 -1.73 18.93
N CYS A 22 -38.42 -0.70 18.46
CA CYS A 22 -37.52 -0.81 17.31
C CYS A 22 -36.15 -1.30 17.80
N LYS A 23 -35.88 -2.60 17.68
CA LYS A 23 -34.50 -3.09 17.80
C LYS A 23 -33.84 -2.97 16.42
N LEU A 24 -32.88 -2.05 16.28
CA LEU A 24 -32.05 -1.96 15.07
C LEU A 24 -31.33 -3.30 14.90
N ASN A 25 -31.75 -4.05 13.89
CA ASN A 25 -31.09 -5.28 13.50
C ASN A 25 -29.81 -4.91 12.75
N THR A 26 -28.69 -4.79 13.46
CA THR A 26 -27.36 -4.82 12.85
C THR A 26 -27.13 -6.24 12.33
N ASP A 27 -27.73 -6.54 11.17
CA ASP A 27 -27.69 -7.85 10.51
C ASP A 27 -26.24 -8.32 10.49
N MET A 28 -25.94 -9.37 11.27
CA MET A 28 -24.60 -9.95 11.47
C MET A 28 -23.90 -10.29 10.14
N LYS A 29 -24.67 -10.48 9.06
CA LYS A 29 -24.20 -10.65 7.68
C LYS A 29 -23.59 -9.37 7.08
N LEU A 30 -24.13 -8.19 7.39
CA LEU A 30 -23.61 -6.91 6.92
C LEU A 30 -22.24 -6.60 7.55
N LEU A 31 -22.09 -6.86 8.86
CA LEU A 31 -20.77 -6.77 9.51
C LEU A 31 -19.81 -7.82 8.95
N LEU A 32 -20.24 -9.08 8.77
CA LEU A 32 -19.42 -10.12 8.15
C LEU A 32 -18.96 -9.71 6.74
N CYS A 33 -19.87 -9.16 5.92
CA CYS A 33 -19.55 -8.67 4.58
C CYS A 33 -18.62 -7.46 4.62
N VAL A 34 -18.76 -6.54 5.55
CA VAL A 34 -17.84 -5.39 5.69
C VAL A 34 -16.45 -5.85 6.10
N PHE A 35 -16.32 -6.81 7.03
CA PHE A 35 -15.02 -7.39 7.37
C PHE A 35 -14.42 -8.22 6.24
N ILE A 36 -15.23 -9.00 5.51
CA ILE A 36 -14.76 -9.77 4.34
C ILE A 36 -14.34 -8.84 3.19
N VAL A 37 -15.10 -7.78 2.92
CA VAL A 37 -14.75 -6.78 1.90
C VAL A 37 -13.54 -5.97 2.32
N PHE A 38 -13.41 -5.58 3.59
CA PHE A 38 -12.22 -4.91 4.11
C PHE A 38 -11.01 -5.83 4.04
N SER A 39 -11.11 -7.09 4.48
CA SER A 39 -10.03 -8.08 4.39
C SER A 39 -9.65 -8.45 2.95
N LEU A 40 -10.60 -8.54 2.01
CA LEU A 40 -10.32 -8.79 0.59
C LEU A 40 -9.74 -7.55 -0.10
N CYS A 41 -10.23 -6.34 0.22
CA CYS A 41 -9.61 -5.10 -0.24
C CYS A 41 -8.20 -4.93 0.35
N PHE A 42 -7.98 -5.23 1.63
CA PHE A 42 -6.69 -5.05 2.30
C PHE A 42 -5.59 -5.97 1.76
N VAL A 43 -5.94 -7.20 1.35
CA VAL A 43 -4.99 -8.15 0.73
C VAL A 43 -4.61 -7.76 -0.70
N LEU A 44 -5.43 -6.97 -1.40
CA LEU A 44 -5.19 -6.52 -2.77
C LEU A 44 -4.42 -5.18 -2.87
N ILE A 45 -4.19 -4.47 -1.76
CA ILE A 45 -3.68 -3.08 -1.77
C ILE A 45 -2.15 -2.97 -1.85
N PHE A 46 -1.37 -3.99 -1.47
CA PHE A 46 0.10 -3.92 -1.53
C PHE A 46 0.67 -4.77 -2.68
N ALA A 47 0.35 -4.37 -3.92
CA ALA A 47 1.08 -4.86 -5.08
C ALA A 47 2.55 -4.46 -4.94
N LYS A 48 3.43 -5.45 -4.86
CA LYS A 48 4.87 -5.25 -4.66
C LYS A 48 5.46 -4.45 -5.82
N SER A 49 6.25 -3.41 -5.53
CA SER A 49 6.87 -2.59 -6.59
C SER A 49 7.93 -3.36 -7.37
N GLU A 50 8.27 -2.87 -8.58
CA GLU A 50 9.33 -3.48 -9.38
C GLU A 50 10.68 -3.46 -8.66
N CYS A 51 11.04 -2.33 -8.03
CA CYS A 51 12.27 -2.23 -7.25
C CYS A 51 12.29 -3.29 -6.14
N GLU A 52 11.20 -3.42 -5.39
CA GLU A 52 11.14 -4.36 -4.29
C GLU A 52 11.19 -5.84 -4.75
N ILE A 53 10.60 -6.16 -5.92
CA ILE A 53 10.68 -7.48 -6.53
C ILE A 53 12.15 -7.77 -6.89
N ARG A 54 12.83 -6.85 -7.58
CA ARG A 54 14.24 -7.00 -7.97
C ARG A 54 15.16 -7.07 -6.75
N HIS A 55 14.94 -6.21 -5.75
CA HIS A 55 15.67 -6.23 -4.48
C HIS A 55 15.61 -7.60 -3.81
N LYS A 56 14.41 -8.17 -3.65
CA LYS A 56 14.27 -9.50 -3.03
C LYS A 56 14.93 -10.61 -3.85
N LYS A 57 14.84 -10.52 -5.18
CA LYS A 57 15.50 -11.47 -6.08
C LYS A 57 17.03 -11.38 -5.94
N ALA A 58 17.59 -10.18 -6.02
CA ALA A 58 19.03 -9.93 -5.90
C ALA A 58 19.59 -10.41 -4.55
N LEU A 59 18.87 -10.16 -3.44
CA LEU A 59 19.21 -10.68 -2.13
C LEU A 59 19.24 -12.22 -2.10
N LYS A 60 18.23 -12.86 -2.69
CA LYS A 60 18.13 -14.32 -2.74
C LYS A 60 19.26 -14.95 -3.56
N GLU A 61 19.60 -14.32 -4.68
CA GLU A 61 20.62 -14.79 -5.62
C GLU A 61 22.04 -14.34 -5.25
N LYS A 62 22.19 -13.50 -4.20
CA LYS A 62 23.47 -12.91 -3.76
C LYS A 62 24.17 -12.16 -4.89
N GLU A 63 23.40 -11.36 -5.61
CA GLU A 63 23.93 -10.48 -6.64
C GLU A 63 24.81 -9.39 -6.01
N LYS A 64 25.87 -8.98 -6.74
CA LYS A 64 26.76 -7.87 -6.33
C LYS A 64 26.07 -6.51 -6.26
N TRP A 65 24.87 -6.41 -6.81
CA TRP A 65 24.05 -5.22 -6.80
C TRP A 65 22.68 -5.57 -6.24
N ILE A 66 22.37 -5.00 -5.09
CA ILE A 66 21.05 -5.11 -4.46
C ILE A 66 20.38 -3.74 -4.62
N PRO A 67 19.34 -3.60 -5.46
CA PRO A 67 18.68 -2.32 -5.69
C PRO A 67 18.14 -1.69 -4.41
N MET A 68 18.43 -0.41 -4.17
CA MET A 68 17.83 0.34 -3.06
C MET A 68 16.50 0.95 -3.52
N CYS A 69 15.46 0.79 -2.70
CA CYS A 69 14.11 1.24 -3.02
C CYS A 69 13.67 2.33 -2.06
N ALA A 70 12.99 3.35 -2.61
CA ALA A 70 12.36 4.40 -1.84
C ALA A 70 11.07 3.90 -1.18
N GLU A 71 10.54 4.67 -0.21
CA GLU A 71 9.24 4.35 0.42
C GLU A 71 8.07 4.36 -0.58
N SER A 72 8.21 5.07 -1.70
CA SER A 72 7.22 5.04 -2.79
C SER A 72 7.21 3.71 -3.56
N GLY A 73 8.23 2.88 -3.39
CA GLY A 73 8.47 1.66 -4.16
C GLY A 73 9.31 1.87 -5.42
N ASP A 74 9.67 3.11 -5.75
CA ASP A 74 10.59 3.41 -6.85
C ASP A 74 12.04 3.05 -6.50
N PHE A 75 12.93 3.07 -7.49
CA PHE A 75 14.36 2.97 -7.23
C PHE A 75 14.88 4.28 -6.64
N GLU A 76 15.70 4.19 -5.60
CA GLU A 76 16.46 5.33 -5.10
C GLU A 76 17.38 5.86 -6.20
N ASP A 77 17.44 7.19 -6.36
CA ASP A 77 18.21 7.85 -7.43
C ASP A 77 19.68 7.42 -7.44
N MET A 78 20.24 7.07 -6.27
CA MET A 78 21.59 6.55 -6.12
C MET A 78 21.55 5.05 -5.84
N GLN A 79 22.31 4.29 -6.62
CA GLN A 79 22.48 2.85 -6.47
C GLN A 79 23.95 2.54 -6.28
N CYS A 80 24.29 1.62 -5.37
CA CYS A 80 25.69 1.27 -5.09
C CYS A 80 25.91 -0.23 -5.24
N LEU A 81 27.06 -0.58 -5.80
CA LEU A 81 27.54 -1.96 -5.84
C LEU A 81 28.13 -2.34 -4.48
N GLU A 82 28.08 -3.64 -4.14
CA GLU A 82 28.77 -4.16 -2.97
C GLU A 82 30.30 -3.93 -3.03
N GLU A 83 30.96 -4.08 -1.88
CA GLU A 83 32.43 -3.98 -1.74
C GLU A 83 33.03 -2.63 -2.20
N ASN A 84 32.25 -1.54 -2.14
CA ASN A 84 32.66 -0.21 -2.60
C ASN A 84 33.08 -0.15 -4.09
N ALA A 85 32.60 -1.08 -4.92
CA ALA A 85 32.92 -1.09 -6.36
C ALA A 85 32.38 0.14 -7.13
N GLY A 86 31.56 0.97 -6.47
CA GLY A 86 31.15 2.28 -6.94
C GLY A 86 29.63 2.47 -6.92
N CYS A 87 29.20 3.73 -7.03
CA CYS A 87 27.80 4.09 -7.10
C CYS A 87 27.46 4.69 -8.46
N PHE A 88 26.20 4.57 -8.87
CA PHE A 88 25.66 5.12 -10.11
C PHE A 88 24.29 5.74 -9.86
N CYS A 89 23.89 6.65 -10.74
CA CYS A 89 22.58 7.25 -10.68
C CYS A 89 21.59 6.52 -11.60
N VAL A 90 20.35 6.38 -11.15
CA VAL A 90 19.24 5.79 -11.90
C VAL A 90 18.03 6.73 -11.91
N LYS A 91 17.13 6.53 -12.87
CA LYS A 91 15.79 7.11 -12.87
C LYS A 91 14.88 6.36 -11.86
N PRO A 92 13.68 6.89 -11.52
CA PRO A 92 12.74 6.21 -10.63
C PRO A 92 12.32 4.81 -11.08
N ASP A 93 12.38 4.52 -12.38
CA ASP A 93 12.10 3.19 -12.97
C ASP A 93 13.30 2.21 -12.91
N GLY A 94 14.45 2.67 -12.39
CA GLY A 94 15.69 1.90 -12.29
C GLY A 94 16.60 1.98 -13.52
N THR A 95 16.28 2.80 -14.52
CA THR A 95 17.13 2.97 -15.71
C THR A 95 18.43 3.72 -15.34
N PRO A 96 19.63 3.18 -15.63
CA PRO A 96 20.89 3.84 -15.29
C PRO A 96 21.16 5.08 -16.15
N ILE A 97 21.54 6.17 -15.48
CA ILE A 97 21.96 7.45 -16.08
C ILE A 97 23.48 7.51 -16.19
N THR A 98 24.18 6.96 -15.19
CA THR A 98 25.65 6.95 -15.16
C THR A 98 26.20 5.53 -15.01
N LYS A 99 27.50 5.38 -15.30
CA LYS A 99 28.26 4.19 -14.92
C LYS A 99 28.63 4.24 -13.44
N PRO A 100 28.91 3.08 -12.81
CA PRO A 100 29.43 3.03 -11.45
C PRO A 100 30.73 3.82 -11.31
N ASN A 101 30.79 4.69 -10.30
CA ASN A 101 31.94 5.52 -9.98
C ASN A 101 32.09 5.59 -8.44
N SER A 102 33.27 5.23 -7.93
CA SER A 102 33.59 5.23 -6.50
C SER A 102 33.68 6.64 -5.89
N THR A 103 33.88 7.66 -6.72
CA THR A 103 33.93 9.06 -6.28
C THR A 103 32.57 9.76 -6.29
N LEU A 104 31.53 9.09 -6.79
CA LEU A 104 30.18 9.66 -6.87
C LEU A 104 29.57 9.82 -5.46
N LYS A 105 29.21 11.06 -5.10
CA LYS A 105 28.60 11.39 -3.80
C LYS A 105 27.16 11.89 -3.87
N THR A 106 26.68 12.27 -5.05
CA THR A 106 25.33 12.80 -5.22
C THR A 106 24.81 12.62 -6.64
N CYS A 107 23.50 12.41 -6.77
CA CYS A 107 22.80 12.29 -8.05
C CYS A 107 22.03 13.55 -8.46
N LYS A 108 21.92 14.57 -7.61
CA LYS A 108 21.03 15.74 -7.81
C LYS A 108 21.21 16.42 -9.17
N CYS A 109 22.43 16.84 -9.52
CA CYS A 109 22.71 17.54 -10.78
C CYS A 109 22.56 16.61 -12.00
N LEU A 110 22.95 15.33 -11.85
CA LEU A 110 22.87 14.34 -12.92
C LEU A 110 21.41 14.02 -13.29
N ILE A 111 20.56 13.83 -12.28
CA ILE A 111 19.12 13.63 -12.42
C ILE A 111 18.47 14.88 -13.02
N HIS A 112 18.83 16.07 -12.54
CA HIS A 112 18.31 17.32 -13.11
C HIS A 112 18.63 17.45 -14.60
N ARG A 113 19.89 17.20 -14.99
CA ARG A 113 20.33 17.25 -16.40
C ARG A 113 19.55 16.26 -17.26
N GLU A 114 19.37 15.02 -16.79
CA GLU A 114 18.63 13.98 -17.50
C GLU A 114 17.16 14.37 -17.68
N ASN A 115 16.53 14.92 -16.66
CA ASN A 115 15.14 15.39 -16.71
C ASN A 115 14.93 16.55 -17.68
N VAL A 116 15.95 17.40 -17.89
CA VAL A 116 15.90 18.47 -18.91
C VAL A 116 16.07 17.87 -20.30
N ALA A 117 17.00 16.94 -20.48
CA ALA A 117 17.27 16.31 -21.77
C ALA A 117 16.07 15.47 -22.28
N SER A 118 15.36 14.77 -21.39
CA SER A 118 14.19 13.95 -21.76
C SER A 118 12.95 14.74 -22.19
N ARG A 119 12.94 16.06 -21.95
CA ARG A 119 11.86 16.98 -22.32
C ARG A 119 12.12 17.76 -23.60
N SER A 120 13.32 17.60 -24.18
CA SER A 120 13.76 18.27 -25.41
C SER A 120 13.58 17.34 -26.61
#